data_AF-F2U0X9-F1
#
_entry.id   AF-F2U0X9-F1
#
_cell.length_a   1.000
_cell.length_b   1.000
_cell.length_c   1.000
_cell.angle_alpha   90.00
_cell.angle_beta   90.00
_cell.angle_gamma   90.00
#
_symmetry.space_group_name_H-M   'P 1'
#
loop_
_entity.id
_entity.type
_entity.pdbx_description
1 polymer ?
#
loop_
_entity_poly.entity_id
_entity_poly.type
_entity_poly.pdbx_seq_one_letter_code
_entity_poly.pdbx_strand_id
1 'polypeptide(L)'
;MGAIRFYGHTKPFGFMSNFYPAKVVIDGHTWPTTEHYFQAMKFHDKDYQAQIRKYSSPSTAKKLGQTRAVKLRSDWEDVKYDVMYKACLAKFTQHADLRKQLLDTGDAKLIEHTRNDRVWGDGGDGTGQNKLGQVLMEVRRELREKGPSPAHAAHDVAKATDNADDDGDAGDDDDDGEEGTSSTTTAGTTDGVPKRAKRTMLDFVAKDTAPSTSPTRRSGRNVVQYKTGDLLKATEQCIAHQCNAVSTYAKGLSKVIFSRYPQADLYTKQHKQASKKSKPGTTQFHAGKPHCVINMVAQRSPGRPRASETAEQRLEWFKECLAKIAANKDIESVAFPYMIGCGLAGGKWEDYKAAIASFAARNPHIQVAIYKLPA
;
A
#
# COMPACT_ATOMS: atom_id res chain seq x y z
N MET A 1 13.30 19.77 -14.08
CA MET A 1 13.43 18.43 -13.44
C MET A 1 14.28 17.54 -14.32
N GLY A 2 15.34 16.93 -13.78
CA GLY A 2 16.23 16.05 -14.54
C GLY A 2 15.65 14.65 -14.76
N ALA A 3 16.20 13.90 -15.72
CA ALA A 3 15.90 12.50 -15.95
C ALA A 3 17.16 11.65 -15.78
N ILE A 4 17.07 10.55 -15.04
CA ILE A 4 18.13 9.56 -14.88
C ILE A 4 17.76 8.36 -15.75
N ARG A 5 18.62 8.08 -16.73
CA ARG A 5 18.53 6.88 -17.58
C ARG A 5 19.46 5.82 -17.00
N PHE A 6 18.92 4.64 -16.73
CA PHE A 6 19.69 3.51 -16.21
C PHE A 6 19.43 2.26 -17.06
N TYR A 7 20.45 1.41 -17.19
CA TYR A 7 20.31 0.13 -17.90
C TYR A 7 21.39 -0.86 -17.48
N GLY A 8 20.97 -2.07 -17.12
CA GLY A 8 21.89 -3.14 -16.69
C GLY A 8 22.46 -2.90 -15.29
N HIS A 9 22.76 -3.98 -14.58
CA HIS A 9 23.16 -3.92 -13.17
C HIS A 9 24.62 -3.52 -12.93
N THR A 10 25.48 -3.63 -13.95
CA THR A 10 26.92 -3.28 -13.89
C THR A 10 27.24 -1.87 -14.38
N LYS A 11 26.22 -1.11 -14.81
CA LYS A 11 26.37 0.25 -15.35
C LYS A 11 26.06 1.30 -14.27
N PRO A 12 26.34 2.60 -14.52
CA PRO A 12 25.88 3.67 -13.63
C PRO A 12 24.38 3.55 -13.34
N PHE A 13 24.00 3.78 -12.08
CA PHE A 13 22.64 3.54 -11.58
C PHE A 13 22.16 2.09 -11.70
N GLY A 14 23.07 1.13 -11.90
CA GLY A 14 22.75 -0.29 -12.05
C GLY A 14 22.07 -0.90 -10.82
N PHE A 15 22.23 -0.27 -9.65
CA PHE A 15 21.48 -0.61 -8.45
C PHE A 15 19.96 -0.49 -8.61
N MET A 16 19.45 0.24 -9.61
CA MET A 16 18.03 0.31 -9.95
C MET A 16 17.54 -0.91 -10.75
N SER A 17 18.45 -1.66 -11.38
CA SER A 17 18.10 -2.84 -12.16
C SER A 17 17.60 -3.98 -11.28
N ASN A 18 16.64 -4.76 -11.79
CA ASN A 18 16.16 -5.98 -11.14
C ASN A 18 17.17 -7.14 -11.16
N PHE A 19 18.22 -6.99 -11.98
CA PHE A 19 19.32 -7.95 -12.07
C PHE A 19 20.43 -7.66 -11.04
N TYR A 20 20.35 -6.54 -10.33
CA TYR A 20 21.35 -6.21 -9.31
C TYR A 20 21.31 -7.22 -8.15
N PRO A 21 22.47 -7.75 -7.72
CA PRO A 21 22.58 -8.83 -6.74
C PRO A 21 22.32 -8.37 -5.29
N ALA A 22 21.10 -7.90 -5.02
CA ALA A 22 20.62 -7.56 -3.68
C ALA A 22 19.62 -8.63 -3.23
N LYS A 23 20.05 -9.48 -2.28
CA LYS A 23 19.20 -10.52 -1.69
C LYS A 23 18.02 -9.89 -0.97
N VAL A 24 16.80 -10.40 -1.19
CA VAL A 24 15.59 -9.88 -0.52
C VAL A 24 14.81 -10.99 0.15
N VAL A 25 14.34 -10.75 1.37
CA VAL A 25 13.44 -11.64 2.09
C VAL A 25 12.00 -11.20 1.84
N ILE A 26 11.19 -12.05 1.19
CA ILE A 26 9.80 -11.77 0.86
C ILE A 26 8.97 -13.03 1.10
N ASP A 27 7.88 -12.89 1.86
CA ASP A 27 6.96 -13.99 2.19
C ASP A 27 7.68 -15.19 2.85
N GLY A 28 8.63 -14.91 3.76
CA GLY A 28 9.41 -15.94 4.48
C GLY A 28 10.51 -16.60 3.65
N HIS A 29 10.84 -16.08 2.47
CA HIS A 29 11.81 -16.67 1.56
C HIS A 29 12.86 -15.67 1.10
N THR A 30 14.12 -16.10 1.06
CA THR A 30 15.24 -15.32 0.53
C THR A 30 15.35 -15.51 -0.98
N TRP A 31 15.33 -14.40 -1.73
CA TRP A 31 15.45 -14.35 -3.17
C TRP A 31 16.77 -13.69 -3.56
N PRO A 32 17.56 -14.27 -4.49
CA PRO A 32 18.87 -13.71 -4.87
C PRO A 32 18.79 -12.30 -5.47
N THR A 33 17.74 -12.02 -6.24
CA THR A 33 17.45 -10.70 -6.80
C THR A 33 15.93 -10.46 -6.87
N THR A 34 15.51 -9.23 -7.13
CA THR A 34 14.09 -8.92 -7.40
C THR A 34 13.58 -9.61 -8.66
N GLU A 35 14.44 -9.87 -9.66
CA GLU A 35 14.10 -10.67 -10.85
C GLU A 35 13.67 -12.09 -10.48
N HIS A 36 14.36 -12.76 -9.53
CA HIS A 36 13.98 -14.12 -9.11
C HIS A 36 12.57 -14.15 -8.53
N TYR A 37 12.25 -13.21 -7.64
CA TYR A 37 10.90 -13.09 -7.08
C TYR A 37 9.87 -12.84 -8.18
N PHE A 38 10.13 -11.86 -9.05
CA PHE A 38 9.22 -11.47 -10.12
C PHE A 38 8.91 -12.63 -11.07
N GLN A 39 9.92 -13.39 -11.48
CA GLN A 39 9.76 -14.52 -12.39
C GLN A 39 9.04 -15.70 -11.72
N ALA A 40 9.35 -15.98 -10.46
CA ALA A 40 8.67 -17.03 -9.69
C ALA A 40 7.17 -16.74 -9.51
N MET A 41 6.81 -15.48 -9.24
CA MET A 41 5.42 -15.08 -8.98
C MET A 41 4.50 -15.12 -10.21
N LYS A 42 5.02 -15.47 -11.39
CA LYS A 42 4.22 -15.78 -12.58
C LYS A 42 3.44 -17.09 -12.46
N PHE A 43 3.81 -17.97 -11.55
CA PHE A 43 3.23 -19.31 -11.41
C PHE A 43 2.52 -19.43 -10.06
N HIS A 44 1.49 -20.26 -9.96
CA HIS A 44 0.92 -20.66 -8.66
C HIS A 44 1.65 -21.86 -8.05
N ASP A 45 2.34 -22.63 -8.89
CA ASP A 45 3.14 -23.79 -8.52
C ASP A 45 4.27 -23.40 -7.55
N LYS A 46 4.22 -23.95 -6.34
CA LYS A 46 5.17 -23.64 -5.26
C LYS A 46 6.52 -24.32 -5.44
N ASP A 47 6.55 -25.50 -6.05
CA ASP A 47 7.78 -26.22 -6.33
C ASP A 47 8.54 -25.53 -7.45
N TYR A 48 7.83 -25.05 -8.48
CA TYR A 48 8.44 -24.26 -9.55
C TYR A 48 8.94 -22.89 -9.06
N GLN A 49 8.20 -22.25 -8.15
CA GLN A 49 8.70 -21.04 -7.47
C GLN A 49 10.00 -21.31 -6.69
N ALA A 50 10.05 -22.42 -5.95
CA ALA A 50 11.24 -22.81 -5.20
C ALA A 50 12.41 -23.17 -6.13
N GLN A 51 12.14 -23.79 -7.28
CA GLN A 51 13.15 -24.06 -8.31
C GLN A 51 13.77 -22.78 -8.84
N ILE A 52 12.95 -21.79 -9.25
CA ILE A 52 13.46 -20.49 -9.73
C ILE A 52 14.32 -19.82 -8.67
N ARG A 53 13.90 -19.88 -7.39
CA ARG A 53 14.62 -19.28 -6.25
C ARG A 53 16.03 -19.86 -6.02
N LYS A 54 16.25 -21.13 -6.37
CA LYS A 54 17.52 -21.84 -6.13
C LYS A 54 18.65 -21.44 -7.07
N TYR A 55 18.34 -20.90 -8.25
CA TYR A 55 19.38 -20.47 -9.18
C TYR A 55 20.05 -19.18 -8.68
N SER A 56 21.36 -19.06 -8.90
CA SER A 56 22.12 -17.86 -8.54
C SER A 56 22.01 -16.76 -9.60
N SER A 57 21.75 -17.13 -10.86
CA SER A 57 21.77 -16.20 -11.99
C SER A 57 20.39 -15.62 -12.31
N PRO A 58 20.22 -14.27 -12.30
CA PRO A 58 18.96 -13.64 -12.68
C PRO A 58 18.59 -13.91 -14.14
N SER A 59 19.58 -14.13 -15.02
CA SER A 59 19.34 -14.53 -16.41
C SER A 59 18.67 -15.91 -16.50
N THR A 60 19.05 -16.85 -15.64
CA THR A 60 18.42 -18.17 -15.58
C THR A 60 17.00 -18.08 -15.02
N ALA A 61 16.79 -17.29 -13.96
CA ALA A 61 15.45 -17.02 -13.45
C ALA A 61 14.52 -16.41 -14.52
N LYS A 62 15.02 -15.45 -15.30
CA LYS A 62 14.29 -14.85 -16.43
C LYS A 62 13.91 -15.89 -17.48
N LYS A 63 14.85 -16.75 -17.89
CA LYS A 63 14.58 -17.84 -18.85
C LYS A 63 13.48 -18.78 -18.34
N LEU A 64 13.58 -19.23 -17.09
CA LEU A 64 12.58 -20.11 -16.47
C LEU A 64 11.21 -19.42 -16.40
N GLY A 65 11.13 -18.17 -15.94
CA GLY A 65 9.85 -17.45 -15.89
C GLY A 65 9.30 -17.01 -17.25
N GLN A 66 10.04 -17.20 -18.34
CA GLN A 66 9.54 -17.03 -19.70
C GLN A 66 8.98 -18.34 -20.30
N THR A 67 9.14 -19.49 -19.62
CA THR A 67 8.56 -20.74 -20.08
C THR A 67 7.03 -20.65 -20.23
N ARG A 68 6.50 -21.47 -21.14
CA ARG A 68 5.06 -21.71 -21.31
C ARG A 68 4.68 -23.17 -21.07
N ALA A 69 5.66 -24.02 -20.76
CA ALA A 69 5.42 -25.41 -20.35
C ALA A 69 4.77 -25.49 -18.96
N VAL A 70 5.00 -24.49 -18.10
CA VAL A 70 4.35 -24.36 -16.79
C VAL A 70 3.25 -23.32 -16.88
N LYS A 71 2.08 -23.62 -16.31
CA LYS A 71 0.89 -22.75 -16.36
C LYS A 71 1.13 -21.45 -15.59
N LEU A 72 1.05 -20.32 -16.29
CA LEU A 72 1.05 -18.99 -15.69
C LEU A 72 -0.25 -18.75 -14.92
N ARG A 73 -0.17 -17.93 -13.88
CA ARG A 73 -1.36 -17.39 -13.22
C ARG A 73 -2.18 -16.56 -14.19
N SER A 74 -3.50 -16.72 -14.16
CA SER A 74 -4.43 -16.10 -15.12
C SER A 74 -4.54 -14.59 -14.96
N ASP A 75 -4.22 -14.06 -13.78
CA ASP A 75 -4.25 -12.63 -13.44
C ASP A 75 -2.86 -11.95 -13.56
N TRP A 76 -1.89 -12.59 -14.22
CA TRP A 76 -0.51 -12.09 -14.27
C TRP A 76 -0.41 -10.65 -14.80
N GLU A 77 -1.14 -10.35 -15.87
CA GLU A 77 -1.13 -9.03 -16.49
C GLU A 77 -1.69 -7.94 -15.59
N ASP A 78 -2.57 -8.29 -14.65
CA ASP A 78 -3.08 -7.39 -13.62
C ASP A 78 -2.05 -7.19 -12.50
N VAL A 79 -1.48 -8.29 -11.98
CA VAL A 79 -0.69 -8.28 -10.75
C VAL A 79 0.80 -7.99 -10.93
N LYS A 80 1.35 -8.07 -12.16
CA LYS A 80 2.81 -7.95 -12.37
C LYS A 80 3.41 -6.66 -11.83
N TYR A 81 2.67 -5.55 -11.90
CA TYR A 81 3.12 -4.28 -11.34
C TYR A 81 3.28 -4.37 -9.80
N ASP A 82 2.29 -4.95 -9.12
CA ASP A 82 2.29 -5.11 -7.67
C ASP A 82 3.38 -6.07 -7.18
N VAL A 83 3.62 -7.13 -7.94
CA VAL A 83 4.71 -8.08 -7.68
C VAL A 83 6.06 -7.37 -7.78
N MET A 84 6.29 -6.60 -8.84
CA MET A 84 7.53 -5.84 -9.01
C MET A 84 7.68 -4.78 -7.91
N TYR A 85 6.60 -4.05 -7.62
CA TYR A 85 6.57 -3.06 -6.54
C TYR A 85 7.00 -3.66 -5.21
N LYS A 86 6.42 -4.81 -4.84
CA LYS A 86 6.75 -5.51 -3.61
C LYS A 86 8.22 -5.92 -3.56
N ALA A 87 8.77 -6.40 -4.69
CA ALA A 87 10.17 -6.78 -4.79
C ALA A 87 11.12 -5.58 -4.65
N CYS A 88 10.87 -4.49 -5.39
CA CYS A 88 11.66 -3.28 -5.30
C CYS A 88 11.55 -2.64 -3.90
N LEU A 89 10.35 -2.57 -3.32
CA LEU A 89 10.17 -2.04 -1.97
C LEU A 89 10.96 -2.85 -0.95
N ALA A 90 10.91 -4.19 -1.01
CA ALA A 90 11.71 -5.04 -0.15
C ALA A 90 13.22 -4.76 -0.31
N LYS A 91 13.72 -4.68 -1.55
CA LYS A 91 15.12 -4.35 -1.86
C LYS A 91 15.54 -3.04 -1.21
N PHE A 92 14.82 -1.96 -1.47
CA PHE A 92 15.19 -0.63 -0.96
C PHE A 92 14.79 -0.41 0.51
N THR A 93 14.08 -1.34 1.15
CA THR A 93 13.82 -1.32 2.59
C THR A 93 14.86 -2.14 3.36
N GLN A 94 15.41 -3.20 2.77
CA GLN A 94 16.35 -4.13 3.42
C GLN A 94 17.81 -3.76 3.21
N HIS A 95 18.11 -2.85 2.28
CA HIS A 95 19.47 -2.41 1.93
C HIS A 95 19.58 -0.89 2.09
N ALA A 96 20.19 -0.45 3.19
CA ALA A 96 20.26 0.97 3.60
C ALA A 96 21.02 1.85 2.59
N ASP A 97 22.12 1.31 2.07
CA ASP A 97 22.96 1.93 1.04
C ASP A 97 22.17 2.14 -0.27
N LEU A 98 21.44 1.13 -0.71
CA LEU A 98 20.61 1.22 -1.92
C LEU A 98 19.43 2.16 -1.70
N ARG A 99 18.84 2.14 -0.50
CA ARG A 99 17.78 3.07 -0.09
C ARG A 99 18.26 4.50 -0.24
N LYS A 100 19.43 4.81 0.33
CA LYS A 100 20.05 6.13 0.25
C LYS A 100 20.27 6.53 -1.21
N GLN A 101 20.90 5.67 -2.01
CA GLN A 101 21.11 5.93 -3.43
C GLN A 101 19.80 6.21 -4.21
N LEU A 102 18.71 5.50 -3.89
CA LEU A 102 17.40 5.77 -4.50
C LEU A 102 16.82 7.12 -4.05
N LEU A 103 16.94 7.47 -2.77
CA LEU A 103 16.44 8.75 -2.24
C LEU A 103 17.23 9.95 -2.80
N ASP A 104 18.55 9.79 -2.93
CA ASP A 104 19.50 10.79 -3.47
C ASP A 104 19.19 11.15 -4.93
N THR A 105 18.40 10.34 -5.64
CA THR A 105 17.91 10.69 -6.99
C THR A 105 16.92 11.86 -7.00
N GLY A 106 16.56 12.39 -5.82
CA GLY A 106 15.71 13.58 -5.69
C GLY A 106 14.39 13.37 -6.41
N ASP A 107 13.93 14.38 -7.14
CA ASP A 107 12.69 14.29 -7.93
C ASP A 107 12.95 13.92 -9.39
N ALA A 108 14.14 13.40 -9.70
CA ALA A 108 14.48 13.00 -11.05
C ALA A 108 13.53 11.91 -11.56
N LYS A 109 13.16 12.00 -12.84
CA LYS A 109 12.41 10.95 -13.53
C LYS A 109 13.35 9.76 -13.77
N LEU A 110 13.00 8.60 -13.26
CA LEU A 110 13.79 7.38 -13.45
C LEU A 110 13.32 6.65 -14.70
N ILE A 111 14.25 6.32 -15.60
CA ILE A 111 13.95 5.72 -16.90
C ILE A 111 14.85 4.49 -17.11
N GLU A 112 14.23 3.31 -17.18
CA GLU A 112 14.93 2.10 -17.63
C GLU A 112 15.11 2.19 -19.15
N HIS A 113 16.32 2.55 -19.58
CA HIS A 113 16.59 2.91 -20.96
C HIS A 113 17.07 1.70 -21.76
N THR A 114 16.15 1.03 -22.45
CA THR A 114 16.47 -0.19 -23.19
C THR A 114 15.59 -0.38 -24.42
N ARG A 115 16.20 -0.85 -25.51
CA ARG A 115 15.50 -1.25 -26.74
C ARG A 115 14.82 -2.62 -26.63
N ASN A 116 15.18 -3.40 -25.60
CA ASN A 116 14.81 -4.81 -25.49
C ASN A 116 13.48 -5.04 -24.75
N ASP A 117 12.96 -4.03 -24.03
CA ASP A 117 11.73 -4.15 -23.24
C ASP A 117 10.94 -2.83 -23.29
N ARG A 118 9.79 -2.86 -23.99
CA ARG A 118 8.89 -1.71 -24.12
C ARG A 118 7.83 -1.65 -23.02
N VAL A 119 7.78 -2.63 -22.12
CA VAL A 119 6.83 -2.66 -21.00
C VAL A 119 7.51 -2.14 -19.74
N TRP A 120 8.66 -2.71 -19.38
CA TRP A 120 9.41 -2.31 -18.19
C TRP A 120 10.35 -1.14 -18.46
N GLY A 121 10.92 -1.10 -19.66
CA GLY A 121 11.72 0.02 -20.17
C GLY A 121 10.99 0.98 -21.09
N ASP A 122 11.72 1.97 -21.56
CA ASP A 122 11.25 3.05 -22.44
C ASP A 122 11.36 2.74 -23.94
N GLY A 123 11.81 1.53 -24.31
CA GLY A 123 11.99 1.15 -25.72
C GLY A 123 13.22 1.78 -26.40
N GLY A 124 14.02 2.56 -25.69
CA GLY A 124 15.21 3.27 -26.20
C GLY A 124 14.88 4.54 -26.99
N ASP A 125 13.66 4.68 -27.48
CA ASP A 125 13.12 5.86 -28.19
C ASP A 125 12.12 6.65 -27.32
N GLY A 126 11.84 6.19 -26.09
CA GLY A 126 10.89 6.82 -25.17
C GLY A 126 9.43 6.39 -25.37
N THR A 127 9.15 5.52 -26.34
CA THR A 127 7.77 5.06 -26.64
C THR A 127 7.32 3.87 -25.79
N GLY A 128 8.24 3.26 -25.04
CA GLY A 128 7.94 2.23 -24.04
C GLY A 128 7.28 2.77 -22.78
N GLN A 129 6.66 1.88 -22.01
CA GLN A 129 5.84 2.24 -20.84
C GLN A 129 6.69 2.62 -19.62
N ASN A 130 7.98 2.24 -19.58
CA ASN A 130 8.89 2.53 -18.47
C ASN A 130 8.30 2.17 -17.08
N LYS A 131 7.66 1.00 -16.97
CA LYS A 131 7.02 0.59 -15.71
C LYS A 131 8.01 0.44 -14.56
N LEU A 132 9.26 0.03 -14.82
CA LEU A 132 10.24 -0.11 -13.75
C LEU A 132 10.59 1.26 -13.16
N GLY A 133 10.83 2.26 -14.01
CA GLY A 133 11.03 3.63 -13.57
C GLY A 133 9.86 4.14 -12.72
N GLN A 134 8.62 3.86 -13.13
CA GLN A 134 7.41 4.20 -12.35
C GLN A 134 7.39 3.51 -10.98
N VAL A 135 7.68 2.20 -10.93
CA VAL A 135 7.77 1.44 -9.67
C VAL A 135 8.84 2.04 -8.75
N LEU A 136 10.03 2.35 -9.26
CA LEU A 136 11.12 2.90 -8.46
C LEU A 136 10.79 4.28 -7.89
N MET A 137 10.15 5.14 -8.69
CA MET A 137 9.68 6.44 -8.22
C MET A 137 8.56 6.31 -7.17
N GLU A 138 7.71 5.29 -7.29
CA GLU A 138 6.69 4.97 -6.28
C GLU A 138 7.33 4.50 -4.97
N VAL A 139 8.28 3.56 -5.05
CA VAL A 139 9.05 3.07 -3.89
C VAL A 139 9.81 4.20 -3.23
N ARG A 140 10.45 5.08 -4.01
CA ARG A 140 11.14 6.29 -3.52
C ARG A 140 10.20 7.18 -2.69
N ARG A 141 8.97 7.40 -3.17
CA ARG A 141 7.97 8.18 -2.43
C ARG A 141 7.56 7.49 -1.12
N GLU A 142 7.26 6.19 -1.15
CA GLU A 142 6.89 5.45 0.07
C GLU A 142 8.02 5.44 1.12
N LEU A 143 9.29 5.39 0.68
CA LEU A 143 10.45 5.43 1.57
C LEU A 143 10.72 6.82 2.17
N ARG A 144 10.30 7.91 1.50
CA ARG A 144 10.36 9.26 2.08
C ARG A 144 9.35 9.42 3.21
N GLU A 145 8.13 8.95 2.98
CA GLU A 145 7.02 9.09 3.93
C GLU A 145 7.26 8.31 5.24
N LYS A 146 7.96 7.17 5.18
CA LYS A 146 8.14 6.30 6.36
C LYS A 146 9.32 6.64 7.27
N GLY A 147 10.23 7.52 6.86
CA GLY A 147 11.48 7.78 7.61
C GLY A 147 12.38 6.52 7.76
N PRO A 148 13.57 6.63 8.36
CA PRO A 148 14.43 5.47 8.64
C PRO A 148 13.68 4.41 9.46
N SER A 149 13.79 3.13 9.08
CA SER A 149 13.13 2.04 9.81
C SER A 149 13.88 1.77 11.12
N PRO A 150 13.21 1.48 12.26
CA PRO A 150 13.88 1.24 13.54
C PRO A 150 14.93 0.12 13.51
N ALA A 151 14.77 -0.88 12.64
CA ALA A 151 15.73 -1.96 12.47
C ALA A 151 17.10 -1.50 11.90
N HIS A 152 17.19 -0.28 11.36
CA HIS A 152 18.40 0.26 10.73
C HIS A 152 19.18 1.23 11.63
N ALA A 153 18.54 1.82 12.64
CA ALA A 153 19.23 2.70 13.60
C ALA A 153 20.33 1.94 14.36
N ALA A 154 20.17 0.63 14.56
CA ALA A 154 21.18 -0.20 15.23
C ALA A 154 22.43 -0.50 14.36
N HIS A 155 22.31 -0.46 13.03
CA HIS A 155 23.44 -0.78 12.14
C HIS A 155 24.30 0.47 11.82
N ASP A 156 23.68 1.65 11.81
CA ASP A 156 24.39 2.93 11.59
C ASP A 156 25.20 3.36 12.84
N VAL A 157 24.81 2.93 14.04
CA VAL A 157 25.59 3.15 15.28
C VAL A 157 26.83 2.24 15.32
N ALA A 158 26.72 0.98 14.88
CA ALA A 158 27.83 0.03 14.89
C ALA A 158 28.93 0.34 13.86
N LYS A 159 28.65 1.13 12.81
CA LYS A 159 29.65 1.55 11.82
C LYS A 159 30.37 2.85 12.18
N ALA A 160 29.90 3.57 13.18
CA ALA A 160 30.49 4.84 13.63
C ALA A 160 31.54 4.66 14.73
N THR A 161 31.67 3.47 15.31
CA THR A 161 32.59 3.18 16.42
C THR A 161 33.87 2.43 16.03
N ASP A 162 34.01 1.99 14.78
CA ASP A 162 35.18 1.19 14.32
C ASP A 162 36.26 2.01 13.58
N ASN A 163 36.32 3.32 13.79
CA ASN A 163 37.42 4.15 13.28
C ASN A 163 37.83 5.20 14.33
N ALA A 164 38.41 4.74 15.42
CA ALA A 164 39.36 5.48 16.21
C ALA A 164 40.32 4.47 16.84
N ASP A 165 41.61 4.77 16.76
CA ASP A 165 42.72 4.15 17.50
C ASP A 165 43.32 2.87 16.89
N ASP A 166 44.11 3.07 15.81
CA ASP A 166 45.26 2.22 15.47
C ASP A 166 46.52 2.95 15.93
N ASP A 167 47.01 2.59 17.12
CA ASP A 167 48.38 2.86 17.58
C ASP A 167 48.76 1.78 18.61
N GLY A 168 49.67 0.90 18.18
CA GLY A 168 50.71 0.19 18.95
C GLY A 168 50.41 -0.39 20.34
N ASP A 169 50.64 -1.69 20.50
CA ASP A 169 51.83 -2.23 21.20
C ASP A 169 51.60 -3.70 21.60
N ALA A 170 52.69 -4.45 21.64
CA ALA A 170 52.79 -5.86 21.97
C ALA A 170 52.64 -6.13 23.47
N GLY A 171 52.19 -7.34 23.82
CA GLY A 171 52.26 -7.86 25.18
C GLY A 171 51.59 -9.22 25.32
N ASP A 172 52.41 -10.24 25.52
CA ASP A 172 52.04 -11.57 26.03
C ASP A 172 51.27 -11.49 27.36
N ASP A 173 50.37 -12.45 27.62
CA ASP A 173 50.45 -13.33 28.80
C ASP A 173 49.20 -14.23 28.91
N ASP A 174 49.45 -15.43 29.41
CA ASP A 174 48.56 -16.55 29.70
C ASP A 174 47.41 -16.21 30.66
N ASP A 175 46.30 -16.96 30.62
CA ASP A 175 45.74 -17.66 31.81
C ASP A 175 44.55 -18.58 31.44
N ASP A 176 44.52 -19.72 32.12
CA ASP A 176 43.55 -20.81 32.06
C ASP A 176 42.24 -20.49 32.83
N GLY A 177 41.15 -21.23 32.57
CA GLY A 177 39.95 -21.14 33.41
C GLY A 177 38.76 -22.02 33.02
N GLU A 178 38.70 -23.20 33.62
CA GLU A 178 37.66 -24.24 33.57
C GLU A 178 36.36 -23.94 34.36
N GLU A 179 35.29 -24.62 33.92
CA GLU A 179 34.20 -25.31 34.65
C GLU A 179 33.16 -24.62 35.60
N GLY A 180 31.96 -25.25 35.61
CA GLY A 180 31.06 -25.35 36.79
C GLY A 180 29.65 -24.75 36.65
N THR A 181 28.62 -25.42 36.11
CA THR A 181 27.68 -26.42 36.72
C THR A 181 26.55 -25.91 37.64
N SER A 182 25.35 -26.49 37.42
CA SER A 182 24.30 -26.89 38.40
C SER A 182 23.29 -25.83 38.90
N SER A 183 22.00 -25.93 38.54
CA SER A 183 20.87 -26.60 39.28
C SER A 183 20.17 -25.62 40.28
N THR A 184 18.90 -25.69 40.69
CA THR A 184 17.84 -26.72 40.76
C THR A 184 16.50 -26.04 41.12
N THR A 185 15.36 -26.76 40.95
CA THR A 185 14.12 -26.76 41.80
C THR A 185 13.20 -25.51 41.84
N THR A 186 11.86 -25.51 41.98
CA THR A 186 10.74 -26.48 42.27
C THR A 186 9.42 -25.67 42.09
N ALA A 187 8.37 -26.17 41.41
CA ALA A 187 7.16 -26.89 41.89
C ALA A 187 6.08 -26.08 42.67
N GLY A 188 4.79 -26.32 42.34
CA GLY A 188 3.56 -25.90 43.06
C GLY A 188 2.55 -25.16 42.16
N THR A 189 1.59 -25.77 41.46
CA THR A 189 0.30 -26.43 41.84
C THR A 189 -0.73 -25.51 42.53
N THR A 190 -1.87 -25.23 41.88
CA THR A 190 -3.23 -25.74 42.18
C THR A 190 -4.35 -24.86 41.61
N ASP A 191 -5.26 -25.56 40.92
CA ASP A 191 -6.69 -25.38 40.62
C ASP A 191 -7.53 -24.23 41.20
N GLY A 192 -8.55 -23.82 40.42
CA GLY A 192 -9.75 -23.17 40.95
C GLY A 192 -10.64 -22.46 39.92
N VAL A 193 -11.53 -23.20 39.25
CA VAL A 193 -12.73 -22.69 38.56
C VAL A 193 -13.94 -23.17 39.37
N PRO A 194 -14.94 -22.32 39.68
CA PRO A 194 -16.21 -22.43 38.94
C PRO A 194 -17.11 -21.18 38.81
N LYS A 195 -17.74 -21.11 37.61
CA LYS A 195 -19.19 -20.92 37.33
C LYS A 195 -19.92 -19.59 37.64
N ARG A 196 -20.29 -18.92 36.53
CA ARG A 196 -21.66 -18.73 35.98
C ARG A 196 -22.71 -17.94 36.81
N ALA A 197 -23.22 -16.84 36.24
CA ALA A 197 -24.65 -16.50 36.30
C ALA A 197 -25.09 -15.57 35.14
N LYS A 198 -26.33 -15.76 34.69
CA LYS A 198 -27.06 -15.07 33.62
C LYS A 198 -28.12 -14.12 34.21
N ARG A 199 -28.50 -13.05 33.49
CA ARG A 199 -29.85 -12.40 33.39
C ARG A 199 -29.69 -11.12 32.52
N THR A 200 -30.31 -10.89 31.36
CA THR A 200 -31.71 -10.73 30.88
C THR A 200 -32.45 -9.44 31.29
N MET A 201 -32.58 -8.55 30.29
CA MET A 201 -33.78 -7.82 29.78
C MET A 201 -34.56 -6.77 30.61
N LEU A 202 -34.79 -5.63 29.91
CA LEU A 202 -35.99 -4.76 29.79
C LEU A 202 -36.06 -3.39 30.52
N ASP A 203 -36.20 -2.38 29.65
CA ASP A 203 -37.03 -1.16 29.62
C ASP A 203 -36.97 -0.06 30.70
N PHE A 204 -36.73 1.18 30.22
CA PHE A 204 -37.38 2.40 30.72
C PHE A 204 -37.56 3.43 29.58
N VAL A 205 -38.80 3.87 29.38
CA VAL A 205 -39.21 5.02 28.55
C VAL A 205 -39.87 6.06 29.46
N ALA A 206 -39.43 7.32 29.38
CA ALA A 206 -40.23 8.57 29.51
C ALA A 206 -39.25 9.75 29.47
N LYS A 207 -39.25 10.54 28.38
CA LYS A 207 -39.90 11.86 28.23
C LYS A 207 -39.27 12.96 29.10
N ASP A 208 -38.60 13.90 28.43
CA ASP A 208 -38.71 15.32 28.72
C ASP A 208 -38.62 16.15 27.42
N THR A 209 -39.57 17.07 27.30
CA THR A 209 -39.81 18.05 26.22
C THR A 209 -39.13 19.38 26.57
N ALA A 210 -38.30 19.97 25.70
CA ALA A 210 -38.55 21.18 24.88
C ALA A 210 -37.22 22.01 24.80
N PRO A 211 -37.06 23.03 23.92
CA PRO A 211 -37.90 23.46 22.81
C PRO A 211 -37.23 23.31 21.43
N SER A 212 -38.11 23.21 20.44
CA SER A 212 -37.85 23.36 19.02
C SER A 212 -37.18 24.70 18.70
N THR A 213 -35.97 24.63 18.14
CA THR A 213 -35.47 25.65 17.22
C THR A 213 -35.20 24.96 15.90
N SER A 214 -36.24 24.86 15.07
CA SER A 214 -36.11 24.53 13.66
C SER A 214 -35.05 25.44 13.03
N PRO A 215 -33.92 24.93 12.52
CA PRO A 215 -33.09 25.75 11.67
C PRO A 215 -33.90 25.96 10.40
N THR A 216 -34.29 27.20 10.17
CA THR A 216 -34.76 27.67 8.87
C THR A 216 -33.79 27.14 7.82
N ARG A 217 -34.26 26.18 7.03
CA ARG A 217 -33.51 25.53 5.96
C ARG A 217 -33.21 26.59 4.91
N ARG A 218 -32.12 27.34 5.11
CA ARG A 218 -31.55 28.23 4.11
C ARG A 218 -31.34 27.37 2.87
N SER A 219 -32.03 27.71 1.78
CA SER A 219 -31.78 27.16 0.46
C SER A 219 -30.46 27.73 -0.10
N GLY A 220 -29.38 27.62 0.67
CA GLY A 220 -28.04 27.81 0.17
C GLY A 220 -27.71 26.65 -0.75
N ARG A 221 -27.18 26.93 -1.95
CA ARG A 221 -26.52 25.87 -2.73
C ARG A 221 -25.50 25.20 -1.81
N ASN A 222 -25.61 23.88 -1.66
CA ASN A 222 -24.59 23.11 -0.99
C ASN A 222 -23.33 23.13 -1.85
N VAL A 223 -22.39 24.00 -1.50
CA VAL A 223 -21.11 24.14 -2.19
C VAL A 223 -20.12 23.20 -1.54
N VAL A 224 -19.36 22.47 -2.37
CA VAL A 224 -18.26 21.62 -1.91
C VAL A 224 -17.24 22.48 -1.15
N GLN A 225 -17.00 22.14 0.11
CA GLN A 225 -16.03 22.82 0.96
C GLN A 225 -14.62 22.30 0.67
N TYR A 226 -13.67 23.16 0.36
CA TYR A 226 -12.27 22.78 0.23
C TYR A 226 -11.55 23.08 1.53
N LYS A 227 -10.95 22.06 2.14
CA LYS A 227 -10.27 22.15 3.43
C LYS A 227 -8.81 21.74 3.28
N THR A 228 -7.93 22.47 3.94
CA THR A 228 -6.51 22.11 4.05
C THR A 228 -6.33 21.32 5.36
N GLY A 229 -5.79 20.10 5.28
CA GLY A 229 -5.56 19.27 6.45
C GLY A 229 -5.56 17.77 6.18
N ASP A 230 -5.32 16.99 7.23
CA ASP A 230 -5.37 15.53 7.21
C ASP A 230 -6.82 15.04 7.12
N LEU A 231 -7.12 14.26 6.10
CA LEU A 231 -8.44 13.65 5.90
C LEU A 231 -8.87 12.79 7.09
N LEU A 232 -7.94 12.16 7.81
CA LEU A 232 -8.27 11.35 9.00
C LEU A 232 -8.72 12.18 10.20
N LYS A 233 -8.56 13.51 10.13
CA LYS A 233 -9.03 14.49 11.12
C LYS A 233 -10.21 15.30 10.59
N ALA A 234 -10.90 14.80 9.57
CA ALA A 234 -12.07 15.45 9.00
C ALA A 234 -13.12 15.75 10.09
N THR A 235 -13.93 16.78 9.89
CA THR A 235 -15.07 17.08 10.78
C THR A 235 -16.35 16.36 10.35
N GLU A 236 -16.36 15.83 9.13
CA GLU A 236 -17.49 15.15 8.52
C GLU A 236 -17.73 13.77 9.16
N GLN A 237 -18.98 13.34 9.13
CA GLN A 237 -19.42 12.06 9.68
C GLN A 237 -18.69 10.87 9.04
N CYS A 238 -18.48 10.92 7.72
CA CYS A 238 -17.92 9.82 6.97
C CYS A 238 -16.73 10.23 6.10
N ILE A 239 -15.74 9.34 6.00
CA ILE A 239 -14.63 9.44 5.06
C ILE A 239 -14.88 8.50 3.89
N ALA A 240 -14.94 9.04 2.68
CA ALA A 240 -15.07 8.27 1.45
C ALA A 240 -13.74 8.19 0.70
N HIS A 241 -13.33 6.98 0.31
CA HIS A 241 -12.12 6.76 -0.47
C HIS A 241 -12.31 5.73 -1.57
N GLN A 242 -11.51 5.85 -2.63
CA GLN A 242 -11.62 4.96 -3.78
C GLN A 242 -10.76 3.71 -3.61
N CYS A 243 -11.41 2.56 -3.72
CA CYS A 243 -10.83 1.23 -3.66
C CYS A 243 -10.83 0.56 -5.04
N ASN A 244 -10.04 -0.51 -5.17
CA ASN A 244 -10.13 -1.45 -6.28
C ASN A 244 -10.71 -2.81 -5.88
N ALA A 245 -11.23 -3.56 -6.85
CA ALA A 245 -11.97 -4.81 -6.68
C ALA A 245 -11.13 -6.07 -6.43
N VAL A 246 -9.86 -6.07 -6.86
CA VAL A 246 -9.08 -7.32 -7.00
C VAL A 246 -7.84 -7.41 -6.12
N SER A 247 -7.41 -6.31 -5.51
CA SER A 247 -6.24 -6.29 -4.64
C SER A 247 -6.43 -7.19 -3.42
N THR A 248 -5.30 -7.63 -2.88
CA THR A 248 -5.27 -8.51 -1.70
C THR A 248 -4.60 -7.85 -0.50
N TYR A 249 -4.18 -6.59 -0.64
CA TYR A 249 -3.63 -5.75 0.40
C TYR A 249 -3.84 -4.27 0.03
N ALA A 250 -3.85 -3.40 1.03
CA ALA A 250 -4.04 -1.95 0.86
C ALA A 250 -2.73 -1.24 0.49
N LYS A 251 -2.84 -0.16 -0.28
CA LYS A 251 -1.74 0.77 -0.61
C LYS A 251 -2.20 2.22 -0.50
N GLY A 252 -1.26 3.15 -0.45
CA GLY A 252 -1.52 4.60 -0.44
C GLY A 252 -2.50 5.00 0.65
N LEU A 253 -3.45 5.88 0.31
CA LEU A 253 -4.45 6.38 1.25
C LEU A 253 -5.29 5.26 1.89
N SER A 254 -5.69 4.23 1.13
CA SER A 254 -6.47 3.12 1.67
C SER A 254 -5.73 2.39 2.79
N LYS A 255 -4.40 2.24 2.68
CA LYS A 255 -3.60 1.64 3.75
C LYS A 255 -3.64 2.49 5.02
N VAL A 256 -3.52 3.81 4.89
CA VAL A 256 -3.55 4.73 6.05
C VAL A 256 -4.93 4.74 6.70
N ILE A 257 -6.00 4.76 5.90
CA ILE A 257 -7.39 4.66 6.38
C ILE A 257 -7.61 3.32 7.11
N PHE A 258 -7.21 2.20 6.54
CA PHE A 258 -7.44 0.88 7.13
C PHE A 258 -6.59 0.61 8.37
N SER A 259 -5.40 1.20 8.49
CA SER A 259 -4.66 1.18 9.75
C SER A 259 -5.44 1.86 10.88
N ARG A 260 -6.18 2.93 10.57
CA ARG A 260 -7.01 3.66 11.55
C ARG A 260 -8.37 3.02 11.78
N TYR A 261 -8.93 2.39 10.75
CA TYR A 261 -10.24 1.74 10.71
C TYR A 261 -10.12 0.30 10.17
N PRO A 262 -9.57 -0.65 10.96
CA PRO A 262 -9.31 -2.01 10.48
C PRO A 262 -10.56 -2.76 10.02
N GLN A 263 -11.72 -2.46 10.60
CA GLN A 263 -13.01 -3.05 10.22
C GLN A 263 -13.44 -2.69 8.79
N ALA A 264 -12.90 -1.60 8.23
CA ALA A 264 -13.18 -1.17 6.87
C ALA A 264 -12.20 -1.78 5.85
N ASP A 265 -11.21 -2.58 6.26
CA ASP A 265 -10.20 -3.10 5.35
C ASP A 265 -10.78 -4.12 4.36
N LEU A 266 -10.98 -3.65 3.13
CA LEU A 266 -11.52 -4.42 2.02
C LEU A 266 -10.65 -5.63 1.64
N TYR A 267 -9.37 -5.66 2.01
CA TYR A 267 -8.37 -6.54 1.41
C TYR A 267 -7.90 -7.71 2.30
N THR A 268 -8.27 -7.73 3.59
CA THR A 268 -7.84 -8.77 4.54
C THR A 268 -8.56 -10.11 4.32
N LYS A 269 -7.93 -11.20 4.82
CA LYS A 269 -8.45 -12.58 4.65
C LYS A 269 -9.77 -12.84 5.39
N GLN A 270 -10.07 -12.12 6.48
CA GLN A 270 -11.34 -12.27 7.19
C GLN A 270 -12.55 -11.84 6.34
N HIS A 271 -12.40 -10.82 5.49
CA HIS A 271 -13.42 -10.45 4.50
C HIS A 271 -13.43 -11.37 3.26
N LYS A 272 -12.38 -12.18 3.03
CA LYS A 272 -12.28 -13.16 1.92
C LYS A 272 -12.98 -14.49 2.19
N GLN A 273 -13.48 -14.75 3.39
CA GLN A 273 -14.37 -15.90 3.61
C GLN A 273 -15.68 -15.76 2.80
N ALA A 274 -16.01 -14.55 2.32
CA ALA A 274 -16.90 -14.36 1.18
C ALA A 274 -16.08 -14.40 -0.13
N SER A 275 -16.18 -15.49 -0.87
CA SER A 275 -15.47 -15.81 -2.13
C SER A 275 -15.77 -14.90 -3.34
N LYS A 276 -16.16 -13.63 -3.14
CA LYS A 276 -16.51 -12.69 -4.22
C LYS A 276 -15.62 -11.45 -4.15
N LYS A 277 -14.67 -11.34 -5.10
CA LYS A 277 -14.03 -10.06 -5.46
C LYS A 277 -15.13 -9.00 -5.60
N SER A 278 -14.94 -7.83 -5.00
CA SER A 278 -15.99 -6.80 -5.01
C SER A 278 -16.27 -6.35 -6.44
N LYS A 279 -17.54 -6.09 -6.77
CA LYS A 279 -17.90 -5.62 -8.11
C LYS A 279 -17.59 -4.12 -8.20
N PRO A 280 -16.90 -3.63 -9.26
CA PRO A 280 -16.80 -2.20 -9.50
C PRO A 280 -18.17 -1.53 -9.55
N GLY A 281 -18.25 -0.29 -9.06
CA GLY A 281 -19.47 0.47 -8.87
C GLY A 281 -20.14 0.24 -7.51
N THR A 282 -19.69 -0.72 -6.69
CA THR A 282 -20.27 -0.96 -5.35
C THR A 282 -19.68 -0.05 -4.27
N THR A 283 -20.49 0.21 -3.24
CA THR A 283 -20.10 0.99 -2.05
C THR A 283 -20.30 0.12 -0.82
N GLN A 284 -19.31 0.08 0.08
CA GLN A 284 -19.45 -0.54 1.40
C GLN A 284 -19.39 0.54 2.49
N PHE A 285 -20.33 0.47 3.42
CA PHE A 285 -20.44 1.41 4.53
C PHE A 285 -19.99 0.70 5.80
N HIS A 286 -18.99 1.26 6.47
CA HIS A 286 -18.42 0.71 7.69
C HIS A 286 -18.58 1.71 8.83
N ALA A 287 -19.34 1.33 9.84
CA ALA A 287 -19.46 2.14 11.05
C ALA A 287 -18.09 2.27 11.74
N GLY A 288 -17.84 3.42 12.36
CA GLY A 288 -16.58 3.71 13.04
C GLY A 288 -16.65 5.01 13.83
N LYS A 289 -15.68 5.20 14.73
CA LYS A 289 -15.46 6.46 15.45
C LYS A 289 -13.99 6.90 15.27
N PRO A 290 -13.73 8.20 15.07
CA PRO A 290 -14.69 9.30 14.97
C PRO A 290 -15.52 9.30 13.69
N HIS A 291 -15.08 8.60 12.63
CA HIS A 291 -15.76 8.60 11.34
C HIS A 291 -16.25 7.21 10.93
N CYS A 292 -17.38 7.20 10.21
CA CYS A 292 -17.71 6.07 9.34
C CYS A 292 -16.74 6.05 8.14
N VAL A 293 -16.49 4.88 7.57
CA VAL A 293 -15.66 4.73 6.35
C VAL A 293 -16.50 4.18 5.21
N ILE A 294 -16.38 4.83 4.05
CA ILE A 294 -17.09 4.47 2.83
C ILE A 294 -16.07 3.99 1.80
N ASN A 295 -16.05 2.68 1.55
CA ASN A 295 -15.22 2.09 0.50
C ASN A 295 -15.96 2.21 -0.84
N MET A 296 -15.50 3.09 -1.72
CA MET A 296 -16.04 3.26 -3.07
C MET A 296 -15.24 2.39 -4.05
N VAL A 297 -15.79 1.25 -4.48
CA VAL A 297 -15.09 0.33 -5.39
C VAL A 297 -15.22 0.84 -6.83
N ALA A 298 -14.48 1.89 -7.17
CA ALA A 298 -14.52 2.54 -8.49
C ALA A 298 -13.29 2.22 -9.35
N GLN A 299 -12.65 1.09 -9.11
CA GLN A 299 -11.60 0.52 -9.94
C GLN A 299 -11.74 -1.00 -9.93
N ARG A 300 -11.52 -1.65 -11.06
CA ARG A 300 -11.36 -3.10 -11.09
C ARG A 300 -9.97 -3.49 -10.59
N SER A 301 -8.95 -3.12 -11.34
CA SER A 301 -7.55 -3.42 -11.04
C SER A 301 -6.84 -2.20 -10.43
N PRO A 302 -5.83 -2.39 -9.57
CA PRO A 302 -5.04 -1.27 -9.05
C PRO A 302 -4.17 -0.62 -10.14
N GLY A 303 -3.78 0.63 -9.91
CA GLY A 303 -2.98 1.42 -10.85
C GLY A 303 -3.82 2.00 -11.99
N ARG A 304 -3.19 2.46 -13.06
CA ARG A 304 -3.88 3.12 -14.20
C ARG A 304 -4.80 2.13 -14.94
N PRO A 305 -5.85 2.62 -15.64
CA PRO A 305 -6.75 1.77 -16.43
C PRO A 305 -5.95 0.91 -17.43
N ARG A 306 -6.44 -0.31 -17.69
CA ARG A 306 -5.79 -1.32 -18.55
C ARG A 306 -6.82 -1.90 -19.51
N ALA A 307 -6.46 -2.87 -20.34
CA ALA A 307 -7.40 -3.49 -21.28
C ALA A 307 -8.72 -4.01 -20.64
N SER A 308 -8.72 -4.31 -19.33
CA SER A 308 -9.90 -4.74 -18.58
C SER A 308 -10.91 -3.62 -18.22
N GLU A 309 -10.54 -2.34 -18.34
CA GLU A 309 -11.36 -1.18 -17.94
C GLU A 309 -10.79 0.14 -18.46
N THR A 310 -11.63 1.11 -18.84
CA THR A 310 -11.17 2.44 -19.26
C THR A 310 -11.21 3.47 -18.12
N ALA A 311 -10.61 4.65 -18.35
CA ALA A 311 -10.68 5.76 -17.39
C ALA A 311 -12.13 6.26 -17.20
N GLU A 312 -12.88 6.30 -18.31
CA GLU A 312 -14.28 6.69 -18.38
C GLU A 312 -15.14 5.70 -17.59
N GLN A 313 -14.90 4.40 -17.77
CA GLN A 313 -15.63 3.36 -17.05
C GLN A 313 -15.41 3.44 -15.53
N ARG A 314 -14.19 3.80 -15.08
CA ARG A 314 -13.92 4.05 -13.66
C ARG A 314 -14.63 5.27 -13.12
N LEU A 315 -14.72 6.34 -13.92
CA LEU A 315 -15.50 7.52 -13.57
C LEU A 315 -17.00 7.19 -13.45
N GLU A 316 -17.54 6.34 -14.32
CA GLU A 316 -18.93 5.86 -14.20
C GLU A 316 -19.14 5.05 -12.93
N TRP A 317 -18.25 4.11 -12.60
CA TRP A 317 -18.31 3.40 -11.31
C TRP A 317 -18.18 4.33 -10.10
N PHE A 318 -17.38 5.40 -10.21
CA PHE A 318 -17.28 6.41 -9.17
C PHE A 318 -18.61 7.14 -8.98
N LYS A 319 -19.29 7.54 -10.07
CA LYS A 319 -20.64 8.13 -10.03
C LYS A 319 -21.68 7.15 -9.46
N GLU A 320 -21.61 5.87 -9.80
CA GLU A 320 -22.47 4.84 -9.20
C GLU A 320 -22.26 4.70 -7.68
N CYS A 321 -21.01 4.85 -7.22
CA CYS A 321 -20.71 4.85 -5.79
C CYS A 321 -21.29 6.10 -5.10
N LEU A 322 -21.18 7.28 -5.73
CA LEU A 322 -21.79 8.52 -5.23
C LEU A 322 -23.33 8.40 -5.15
N ALA A 323 -23.97 7.77 -6.13
CA ALA A 323 -25.41 7.52 -6.10
C ALA A 323 -25.84 6.64 -4.91
N LYS A 324 -25.00 5.66 -4.52
CA LYS A 324 -25.24 4.85 -3.32
C LYS A 324 -25.06 5.64 -2.03
N ILE A 325 -24.13 6.58 -1.98
CA ILE A 325 -23.99 7.52 -0.85
C ILE A 325 -25.25 8.40 -0.75
N ALA A 326 -25.72 8.96 -1.87
CA ALA A 326 -26.93 9.77 -1.92
C ALA A 326 -28.19 9.03 -1.45
N ALA A 327 -28.27 7.73 -1.72
CA ALA A 327 -29.40 6.90 -1.29
C ALA A 327 -29.37 6.53 0.21
N ASN A 328 -28.23 6.71 0.89
CA ASN A 328 -28.09 6.40 2.29
C ASN A 328 -28.53 7.60 3.15
N LYS A 329 -29.70 7.47 3.78
CA LYS A 329 -30.34 8.54 4.57
C LYS A 329 -29.62 8.83 5.90
N ASP A 330 -28.74 7.94 6.35
CA ASP A 330 -28.02 8.09 7.60
C ASP A 330 -26.77 8.99 7.44
N ILE A 331 -26.43 9.40 6.21
CA ILE A 331 -25.24 10.21 5.92
C ILE A 331 -25.63 11.67 5.74
N GLU A 332 -25.20 12.51 6.67
CA GLU A 332 -25.43 13.96 6.64
C GLU A 332 -24.19 14.73 6.19
N SER A 333 -23.01 14.12 6.27
CA SER A 333 -21.77 14.74 5.78
C SER A 333 -20.70 13.73 5.36
N VAL A 334 -19.96 14.07 4.30
CA VAL A 334 -18.91 13.20 3.74
C VAL A 334 -17.68 14.00 3.31
N ALA A 335 -16.50 13.49 3.70
CA ALA A 335 -15.20 14.00 3.31
C ALA A 335 -14.57 13.11 2.24
N PHE A 336 -14.02 13.74 1.19
CA PHE A 336 -13.23 13.10 0.13
C PHE A 336 -11.78 13.59 0.16
N PRO A 337 -10.79 12.75 -0.20
CA PRO A 337 -9.45 13.23 -0.48
C PRO A 337 -9.41 14.06 -1.77
N TYR A 338 -8.64 15.13 -1.75
CA TYR A 338 -8.20 15.82 -2.96
C TYR A 338 -7.47 14.82 -3.87
N MET A 339 -7.71 14.89 -5.18
CA MET A 339 -7.19 13.92 -6.16
C MET A 339 -7.72 12.48 -5.99
N ILE A 340 -8.91 12.29 -5.41
CA ILE A 340 -9.59 10.97 -5.44
C ILE A 340 -9.68 10.45 -6.87
N GLY A 341 -9.41 9.16 -7.06
CA GLY A 341 -9.42 8.51 -8.38
C GLY A 341 -8.30 8.94 -9.33
N CYS A 342 -7.41 9.83 -8.90
CA CYS A 342 -6.30 10.35 -9.69
C CYS A 342 -4.96 9.75 -9.24
N GLY A 343 -3.85 10.24 -9.80
CA GLY A 343 -2.51 9.75 -9.49
C GLY A 343 -2.28 8.33 -10.01
N LEU A 344 -2.13 7.36 -9.10
CA LEU A 344 -1.93 5.94 -9.46
C LEU A 344 -3.13 5.38 -10.22
N ALA A 345 -4.34 5.81 -9.88
CA ALA A 345 -5.57 5.35 -10.51
C ALA A 345 -5.81 5.92 -11.92
N GLY A 346 -5.04 6.94 -12.33
CA GLY A 346 -5.02 7.47 -13.69
C GLY A 346 -6.22 8.31 -14.12
N GLY A 347 -7.13 8.68 -13.20
CA GLY A 347 -8.22 9.61 -13.47
C GLY A 347 -7.75 11.05 -13.71
N LYS A 348 -8.59 11.84 -14.38
CA LYS A 348 -8.42 13.28 -14.56
C LYS A 348 -9.17 14.02 -13.45
N TRP A 349 -8.49 14.91 -12.74
CA TRP A 349 -9.05 15.55 -11.55
C TRP A 349 -10.33 16.35 -11.83
N GLU A 350 -10.37 17.09 -12.93
CA GLU A 350 -11.54 17.92 -13.26
C GLU A 350 -12.82 17.08 -13.45
N ASP A 351 -12.72 15.86 -13.97
CA ASP A 351 -13.88 14.98 -14.16
C ASP A 351 -14.42 14.47 -12.82
N TYR A 352 -13.54 14.05 -11.92
CA TYR A 352 -13.91 13.58 -10.57
C TYR A 352 -14.43 14.72 -9.71
N LYS A 353 -13.78 15.88 -9.77
CA LYS A 353 -14.22 17.12 -9.11
C LYS A 353 -15.61 17.54 -9.61
N ALA A 354 -15.86 17.50 -10.91
CA ALA A 354 -17.18 17.78 -11.47
C ALA A 354 -18.24 16.77 -11.00
N ALA A 355 -17.89 15.48 -10.90
CA ALA A 355 -18.79 14.45 -10.37
C ALA A 355 -19.15 14.71 -8.88
N ILE A 356 -18.18 15.06 -8.04
CA ILE A 356 -18.42 15.42 -6.62
C ILE A 356 -19.26 16.69 -6.50
N ALA A 357 -18.96 17.72 -7.31
CA ALA A 357 -19.74 18.96 -7.31
C ALA A 357 -21.20 18.72 -7.74
N SER A 358 -21.42 17.92 -8.78
CA SER A 358 -22.77 17.50 -9.21
C SER A 358 -23.50 16.69 -8.13
N PHE A 359 -22.78 15.83 -7.41
CA PHE A 359 -23.33 15.10 -6.26
C PHE A 359 -23.76 16.04 -5.13
N ALA A 360 -22.91 16.98 -4.72
CA ALA A 360 -23.24 17.95 -3.67
C ALA A 360 -24.44 18.84 -4.05
N ALA A 361 -24.49 19.31 -5.30
CA ALA A 361 -25.58 20.14 -5.81
C ALA A 361 -26.93 19.41 -5.82
N ARG A 362 -26.94 18.12 -6.18
CA ARG A 362 -28.16 17.29 -6.20
C ARG A 362 -28.59 16.81 -4.81
N ASN A 363 -27.69 16.83 -3.82
CA ASN A 363 -27.95 16.34 -2.47
C ASN A 363 -27.66 17.44 -1.44
N PRO A 364 -28.48 18.50 -1.37
CA PRO A 364 -28.22 19.65 -0.50
C PRO A 364 -28.29 19.34 1.00
N HIS A 365 -28.78 18.16 1.38
CA HIS A 365 -28.84 17.67 2.76
C HIS A 365 -27.53 17.00 3.21
N ILE A 366 -26.61 16.66 2.29
CA ILE A 366 -25.34 16.01 2.60
C ILE A 366 -24.21 17.03 2.49
N GLN A 367 -23.63 17.50 3.59
CA GLN A 367 -22.47 18.41 3.53
C GLN A 367 -21.27 17.69 2.90
N VAL A 368 -20.61 18.33 1.93
CA VAL A 368 -19.50 17.70 1.20
C VAL A 368 -18.22 18.51 1.37
N ALA A 369 -17.15 17.84 1.78
CA ALA A 369 -15.82 18.43 1.87
C ALA A 369 -14.77 17.66 1.06
N ILE A 370 -13.78 18.38 0.53
CA ILE A 370 -12.57 17.84 -0.11
C ILE A 370 -11.36 18.29 0.69
N TYR A 371 -10.57 17.33 1.19
CA TYR A 371 -9.37 17.60 1.99
C TYR A 371 -8.11 17.48 1.15
N LYS A 372 -7.30 18.55 1.15
CA LYS A 372 -5.96 18.57 0.58
C LYS A 372 -4.93 18.67 1.71
N LEU A 373 -3.91 17.83 1.69
CA LEU A 373 -2.80 17.97 2.63
C LEU A 373 -2.11 19.34 2.45
N PRO A 374 -1.54 19.92 3.52
CA PRO A 374 -0.68 21.09 3.40
C PRO A 374 0.45 20.84 2.40
N ALA A 375 0.83 21.88 1.65
CA ALA A 375 1.90 21.83 0.66
C ALA A 375 3.28 21.63 1.31
#